data_AF-A0A941ZRA3-F1
#
_entry.id   AF-A0A941ZRA3-F1
#
_cell.length_a   1.000
_cell.length_b   1.000
_cell.length_c   1.000
_cell.angle_alpha   90.00
_cell.angle_beta   90.00
_cell.angle_gamma   90.00
#
_symmetry.space_group_name_H-M   'P 1'
#
loop_
_entity.id
_entity.type
_entity.pdbx_description
1 polymer ?
#
loop_
_entity_poly.entity_id
_entity_poly.type
_entity_poly.pdbx_seq_one_letter_code
_entity_poly.pdbx_strand_id
1 'polypeptide(L)'
;MKIMRRYKLPLAILLPAFLIGGFMCPFVVRTASPAETGKVILYFFWGEGCPHCAKEEIYLDGLRRKYPQLEVKSYEVWQSRANALFLSRMAETAGMQSTGVPVTFIHTEVFAGFNDRTAQEIENRVLY
;
A
#
# COMPACT_ATOMS: atom_id res chain seq x y z
N MET A 1 38.72 -48.11 -3.29
CA MET A 1 38.56 -49.44 -2.68
C MET A 1 39.84 -49.80 -1.91
N LYS A 2 39.84 -49.65 -0.58
CA LYS A 2 40.75 -50.21 0.45
C LYS A 2 40.37 -49.53 1.77
N ILE A 3 39.38 -50.09 2.46
CA ILE A 3 39.56 -51.02 3.58
C ILE A 3 40.06 -50.28 4.83
N MET A 4 39.07 -49.97 5.67
CA MET A 4 39.06 -50.02 7.14
C MET A 4 40.40 -50.26 7.84
N ARG A 5 40.82 -49.28 8.65
CA ARG A 5 41.78 -49.50 9.75
C ARG A 5 41.03 -49.38 11.07
N ARG A 6 40.68 -50.55 11.62
CA ARG A 6 40.19 -50.72 12.99
C ARG A 6 41.33 -50.35 13.95
N TYR A 7 41.18 -49.29 14.73
CA TYR A 7 42.01 -49.07 15.90
C TYR A 7 41.14 -49.17 17.15
N LYS A 8 41.56 -50.11 17.99
CA LYS A 8 40.92 -50.54 19.23
C LYS A 8 41.08 -49.43 20.28
N LEU A 9 40.01 -49.21 21.05
CA LEU A 9 39.99 -48.63 22.40
C LEU A 9 41.14 -49.23 23.25
N PRO A 10 41.74 -48.52 24.23
CA PRO A 10 41.05 -47.99 25.41
C PRO A 10 41.53 -46.55 25.73
N LEU A 11 40.97 -45.77 26.64
CA LEU A 11 40.87 -45.98 28.07
C LEU A 11 40.26 -44.67 28.62
N ALA A 12 39.32 -44.79 29.54
CA ALA A 12 38.63 -43.68 30.17
C ALA A 12 39.59 -42.62 30.72
N ILE A 13 39.41 -41.36 30.34
CA ILE A 13 39.92 -40.20 31.07
C ILE A 13 38.75 -39.21 31.20
N LEU A 14 38.08 -39.35 32.34
CA LEU A 14 37.49 -38.32 33.18
C LEU A 14 37.00 -37.04 32.47
N LEU A 15 35.68 -36.95 32.31
CA LEU A 15 34.92 -35.72 32.15
C LEU A 15 35.37 -34.66 33.18
N PRO A 16 35.89 -33.49 32.77
CA PRO A 16 35.51 -32.27 33.44
C PRO A 16 34.15 -31.88 32.86
N ALA A 17 33.11 -31.99 33.68
CA ALA A 17 31.83 -31.34 33.43
C ALA A 17 32.09 -29.83 33.29
N PHE A 18 32.29 -29.36 32.06
CA PHE A 18 32.34 -27.94 31.74
C PHE A 18 30.90 -27.44 31.77
N LEU A 19 30.49 -27.08 32.98
CA LEU A 19 29.23 -26.46 33.32
C LEU A 19 29.00 -25.25 32.40
N ILE A 20 27.95 -25.35 31.58
CA ILE A 20 27.08 -24.24 31.16
C ILE A 20 27.86 -23.19 30.33
N GLY A 21 28.02 -23.36 29.02
CA GLY A 21 26.88 -23.34 28.10
C GLY A 21 26.22 -21.95 28.03
N GLY A 22 27.00 -20.86 28.08
CA GLY A 22 26.52 -19.50 27.88
C GLY A 22 27.05 -18.92 26.57
N PHE A 23 26.69 -19.53 25.44
CA PHE A 23 26.86 -18.92 24.12
C PHE A 23 26.09 -17.60 24.15
N MET A 24 26.80 -16.47 24.33
CA MET A 24 26.23 -15.15 24.15
C MET A 24 25.80 -15.03 22.69
N CYS A 25 24.60 -15.49 22.39
CA CYS A 25 23.88 -15.06 21.20
C CYS A 25 23.76 -13.54 21.32
N PRO A 26 24.36 -12.74 20.44
CA PRO A 26 24.02 -11.33 20.40
C PRO A 26 22.53 -11.31 20.07
N PHE A 27 21.72 -10.89 21.03
CA PHE A 27 20.30 -10.69 20.84
C PHE A 27 20.18 -9.48 19.91
N VAL A 28 20.20 -9.75 18.59
CA VAL A 28 19.95 -8.75 17.57
C VAL A 28 18.48 -8.37 17.74
N VAL A 29 18.24 -7.32 18.51
CA VAL A 29 16.94 -6.66 18.57
C VAL A 29 16.69 -6.11 17.18
N ARG A 30 15.92 -6.84 16.39
CA ARG A 30 15.38 -6.37 15.12
C ARG A 30 14.32 -5.34 15.48
N THR A 31 14.72 -4.07 15.62
CA THR A 31 13.76 -2.97 15.64
C THR A 31 13.05 -2.99 14.29
N ALA A 32 11.81 -3.48 14.27
CA ALA A 32 10.95 -3.27 13.13
C ALA A 32 10.79 -1.76 12.98
N SER A 33 11.41 -1.19 11.94
CA SER A 33 11.12 0.19 11.57
C SER A 33 9.62 0.26 11.30
N PRO A 34 8.90 1.29 11.81
CA PRO A 34 7.54 1.52 11.34
C PRO A 34 7.62 1.53 9.83
N ALA A 35 6.83 0.69 9.16
CA ALA A 35 6.64 0.83 7.74
C ALA A 35 6.20 2.28 7.54
N GLU A 36 7.00 3.09 6.85
CA GLU A 36 6.53 4.37 6.37
C GLU A 36 5.34 4.02 5.47
N THR A 37 4.14 4.15 6.03
CA THR A 37 2.91 4.03 5.26
C THR A 37 2.93 5.27 4.38
N GLY A 38 3.53 5.09 3.19
CA GLY A 38 3.67 6.16 2.21
C GLY A 38 2.31 6.81 2.03
N LYS A 39 2.29 8.14 2.09
CA LYS A 39 1.06 8.90 1.91
C LYS A 39 0.47 8.59 0.54
N VAL A 40 -0.77 8.09 0.50
CA VAL A 40 -1.49 7.81 -0.74
C VAL A 40 -2.35 9.03 -1.07
N ILE A 41 -2.15 9.63 -2.24
CA ILE A 41 -2.96 10.77 -2.69
C ILE A 41 -3.93 10.29 -3.76
N LEU A 42 -5.22 10.55 -3.54
CA LEU A 42 -6.30 10.33 -4.48
C LEU A 42 -6.87 11.69 -4.90
N TYR A 43 -6.97 11.96 -6.20
CA TYR A 43 -7.60 13.16 -6.74
C TYR A 43 -9.01 12.81 -7.21
N PHE A 44 -10.01 13.49 -6.65
CA PHE A 44 -11.42 13.29 -6.94
C PHE A 44 -12.00 14.54 -7.60
N PHE A 45 -12.37 14.45 -8.87
CA PHE A 45 -13.00 15.53 -9.62
C PHE A 45 -14.50 15.29 -9.71
N TRP A 46 -15.30 16.28 -9.34
CA TRP A 46 -16.75 16.16 -9.17
C TRP A 46 -17.50 17.39 -9.68
N GLY A 47 -18.83 17.29 -9.73
CA GLY A 47 -19.73 18.37 -10.15
C GLY A 47 -20.91 18.55 -9.19
N GLU A 48 -21.32 19.80 -8.94
CA GLU A 48 -22.47 20.09 -8.08
C GLU A 48 -23.77 19.48 -8.63
N GLY A 49 -24.46 18.66 -7.83
CA GLY A 49 -25.70 17.98 -8.24
C GLY A 49 -25.50 16.67 -9.01
N CYS A 50 -24.25 16.21 -9.19
CA CYS A 50 -23.91 14.92 -9.78
C CYS A 50 -24.22 13.75 -8.81
N PRO A 51 -25.20 12.86 -9.10
CA PRO A 51 -25.59 11.79 -8.18
C PRO A 51 -24.51 10.73 -7.93
N HIS A 52 -23.69 10.44 -8.95
CA HIS A 52 -22.58 9.50 -8.83
C HIS A 52 -21.44 10.07 -8.00
N CYS A 53 -21.19 11.38 -8.12
CA CYS A 53 -20.18 12.07 -7.34
C CYS A 53 -20.53 12.06 -5.84
N ALA A 54 -21.80 12.30 -5.49
CA ALA A 54 -22.25 12.22 -4.10
C ALA A 54 -22.07 10.81 -3.50
N LYS A 55 -22.30 9.75 -4.29
CA LYS A 55 -22.04 8.37 -3.85
C LYS A 55 -20.55 8.11 -3.62
N GLU A 56 -19.71 8.59 -4.53
CA GLU A 56 -18.25 8.45 -4.40
C GLU A 56 -17.70 9.22 -3.21
N GLU A 57 -18.18 10.45 -2.96
CA GLU A 57 -17.77 11.25 -1.81
C GLU A 57 -18.03 10.52 -0.48
N ILE A 58 -19.24 9.96 -0.30
CA ILE A 58 -19.58 9.17 0.90
C ILE A 58 -18.65 7.95 1.05
N TYR A 59 -18.35 7.29 -0.07
CA TYR A 59 -17.44 6.14 -0.07
C TYR A 59 -16.01 6.54 0.31
N LEU A 60 -15.47 7.58 -0.32
CA LEU A 60 -14.13 8.10 -0.06
C LEU A 60 -13.98 8.60 1.38
N ASP A 61 -15.01 9.19 1.97
CA ASP A 61 -15.03 9.55 3.39
C ASP A 61 -14.90 8.33 4.31
N GLY A 62 -15.57 7.21 3.96
CA GLY A 62 -15.38 5.93 4.63
C GLY A 62 -13.96 5.41 4.47
N LEU A 63 -13.42 5.52 3.26
CA LEU A 63 -12.10 5.03 2.91
C LEU A 63 -10.99 5.78 3.67
N ARG A 64 -11.10 7.10 3.80
CA ARG A 64 -10.18 7.94 4.59
C ARG A 64 -10.16 7.59 6.07
N ARG A 65 -11.31 7.19 6.64
CA ARG A 65 -11.39 6.72 8.03
C ARG A 65 -10.74 5.34 8.20
N LYS A 66 -10.89 4.48 7.19
CA LYS A 66 -10.31 3.13 7.18
C LYS A 66 -8.80 3.14 6.96
N TYR A 67 -8.31 4.08 6.14
CA TYR A 67 -6.91 4.20 5.74
C TYR A 67 -6.38 5.61 6.03
N PRO A 68 -5.84 5.88 7.24
CA PRO A 68 -5.35 7.20 7.62
C PRO A 68 -4.23 7.76 6.74
N GLN A 69 -3.53 6.90 5.98
CA GLN A 69 -2.52 7.31 5.00
C GLN A 69 -3.12 7.90 3.71
N LEU A 70 -4.43 7.74 3.48
CA LEU A 70 -5.13 8.25 2.30
C LEU A 70 -5.50 9.74 2.46
N GLU A 71 -4.91 10.58 1.61
CA GLU A 71 -5.33 11.94 1.38
C GLU A 71 -6.21 12.02 0.13
N VAL A 72 -7.46 12.46 0.29
CA VAL A 72 -8.35 12.76 -0.83
C VAL A 72 -8.31 14.26 -1.11
N LYS A 73 -7.97 14.61 -2.35
CA LYS A 73 -8.02 15.98 -2.87
C LYS A 73 -9.21 16.12 -3.81
N SER A 74 -10.23 16.84 -3.36
CA SER A 74 -11.50 16.99 -4.08
C SER A 74 -11.55 18.32 -4.86
N TYR A 75 -12.02 18.27 -6.11
CA TYR A 75 -12.09 19.44 -6.99
C TYR A 75 -13.43 19.48 -7.74
N GLU A 76 -14.24 20.49 -7.45
CA GLU A 76 -15.46 20.78 -8.21
C GLU A 76 -15.07 21.38 -9.58
N VAL A 77 -15.59 20.85 -10.69
CA VAL A 77 -15.18 21.27 -12.04
C VAL A 77 -16.24 22.00 -12.87
N TRP A 78 -17.53 21.95 -12.51
CA TRP A 78 -18.57 22.61 -13.31
C TRP A 78 -18.60 24.12 -13.09
N GLN A 79 -18.30 24.57 -11.86
CA GLN A 79 -18.31 25.98 -11.47
C GLN A 79 -16.89 26.56 -11.34
N SER A 80 -15.84 25.74 -11.41
CA SER A 80 -14.45 26.18 -11.37
C SER A 80 -13.70 25.86 -12.66
N ARG A 81 -13.51 26.88 -13.50
CA ARG A 81 -12.69 26.78 -14.73
C ARG A 81 -11.26 26.31 -14.44
N ALA A 82 -10.68 26.73 -13.32
CA ALA A 82 -9.33 26.32 -12.94
C ALA A 82 -9.25 24.81 -12.67
N ASN A 83 -10.24 24.27 -11.96
CA ASN A 83 -10.31 22.83 -11.67
C ASN A 83 -10.65 22.01 -12.93
N ALA A 84 -11.52 22.52 -13.81
CA ALA A 84 -11.78 21.89 -15.10
C ALA A 84 -10.52 21.79 -15.97
N LEU A 85 -9.71 22.86 -16.00
CA LEU A 85 -8.40 22.85 -16.66
C LEU A 85 -7.43 21.87 -15.99
N PHE A 86 -7.47 21.76 -14.66
CA PHE A 86 -6.63 20.79 -13.94
C PHE A 86 -7.00 19.34 -14.29
N LEU A 87 -8.30 19.01 -14.29
CA LEU A 87 -8.80 17.72 -14.75
C LEU A 87 -8.36 17.43 -16.18
N SER A 88 -8.52 18.41 -17.09
CA SER A 88 -8.14 18.25 -18.50
C SER A 88 -6.66 17.92 -18.67
N ARG A 89 -5.77 18.56 -17.90
CA ARG A 89 -4.32 18.27 -17.96
C ARG A 89 -3.98 16.89 -17.40
N MET A 90 -4.62 16.49 -16.30
CA MET A 90 -4.42 15.16 -15.74
C MET A 90 -4.91 14.06 -16.69
N ALA A 91 -6.08 14.25 -17.30
CA ALA A 91 -6.63 13.32 -18.27
C ALA A 91 -5.73 13.18 -19.52
N GLU A 92 -5.20 14.30 -20.04
CA GLU A 92 -4.25 14.29 -21.16
C GLU A 92 -3.00 13.47 -20.84
N THR A 93 -2.41 13.64 -19.64
CA THR A 93 -1.24 12.85 -19.23
C THR A 93 -1.53 11.36 -19.07
N ALA A 94 -2.80 10.99 -18.81
CA ALA A 94 -3.25 9.61 -18.73
C ALA A 94 -3.68 9.04 -20.10
N GLY A 95 -3.59 9.81 -21.19
CA GLY A 95 -4.06 9.39 -22.51
C GLY A 95 -5.59 9.25 -22.61
N MET A 96 -6.33 9.89 -21.69
CA MET A 96 -7.79 9.82 -21.60
C MET A 96 -8.41 11.14 -22.07
N GLN A 97 -9.50 11.05 -22.83
CA GLN A 97 -10.39 12.19 -23.04
C GLN A 97 -11.47 12.14 -21.94
N SER A 98 -11.38 13.01 -20.94
CA SER A 98 -12.39 13.09 -19.88
C SER A 98 -13.72 13.59 -20.43
N THR A 99 -14.78 12.80 -20.31
CA THR A 99 -16.12 13.11 -20.87
C THR A 99 -17.17 13.52 -19.82
N GLY A 100 -16.84 13.47 -18.52
CA GLY A 100 -17.77 13.80 -17.44
C GLY A 100 -17.16 13.63 -16.06
N VAL A 101 -18.01 13.65 -15.04
CA VAL A 101 -17.66 13.42 -13.62
C VAL A 101 -18.55 12.32 -13.03
N PRO A 102 -18.11 11.61 -11.97
CA PRO A 102 -16.83 11.78 -11.29
C PRO A 102 -15.64 11.22 -12.07
N VAL A 103 -14.44 11.77 -11.82
CA VAL A 103 -13.17 11.19 -12.27
C VAL A 103 -12.21 11.11 -11.10
N THR A 104 -11.64 9.93 -10.88
CA THR A 104 -10.73 9.65 -9.78
C THR A 104 -9.38 9.19 -10.28
N PHE A 105 -8.31 9.84 -9.82
CA PHE A 105 -6.92 9.47 -10.10
C PHE A 105 -6.25 8.98 -8.83
N ILE A 106 -5.59 7.83 -8.90
CA ILE A 106 -4.81 7.26 -7.79
C ILE A 106 -3.62 6.51 -8.37
N HIS A 107 -2.40 6.90 -7.96
CA HIS A 107 -1.15 6.43 -8.59
C HIS A 107 -1.15 6.70 -10.10
N THR A 108 -1.12 5.64 -10.91
CA THR A 108 -1.17 5.68 -12.38
C THR A 108 -2.55 5.29 -12.94
N GLU A 109 -3.51 4.98 -12.07
CA GLU A 109 -4.84 4.53 -12.45
C GLU A 109 -5.84 5.69 -12.50
N VAL A 110 -6.78 5.59 -13.44
CA VAL A 110 -7.85 6.57 -13.64
C VAL A 110 -9.19 5.86 -13.74
N PHE A 111 -10.15 6.33 -12.97
CA PHE A 111 -11.51 5.82 -12.93
C PHE A 111 -12.48 6.90 -13.39
N ALA A 112 -13.29 6.62 -14.40
CA ALA A 112 -14.34 7.51 -14.88
C ALA A 112 -15.72 6.94 -14.51
N GLY A 113 -16.50 7.70 -13.75
CA GLY A 113 -17.75 7.26 -13.17
C GLY A 113 -17.58 6.49 -11.86
N PHE A 114 -18.69 6.19 -11.19
CA PHE A 114 -18.68 5.49 -9.91
C PHE A 114 -19.84 4.50 -9.76
N ASN A 115 -19.48 3.28 -9.34
CA ASN A 115 -20.35 2.16 -8.99
C ASN A 115 -19.60 1.21 -8.03
N ASP A 116 -20.25 0.13 -7.59
CA ASP A 116 -19.68 -0.81 -6.60
C ASP A 116 -18.39 -1.51 -7.07
N ARG A 117 -18.25 -1.77 -8.39
CA ARG A 117 -17.02 -2.34 -8.95
C ARG A 117 -15.88 -1.32 -8.84
N THR A 118 -16.13 -0.09 -9.30
CA THR A 118 -15.14 0.99 -9.24
C THR A 118 -14.73 1.30 -7.80
N ALA A 119 -15.66 1.21 -6.84
CA ALA A 119 -15.35 1.37 -5.42
C ALA A 119 -14.27 0.36 -4.96
N GLN A 120 -14.48 -0.92 -5.25
CA GLN A 120 -13.52 -1.98 -4.91
C GLN A 120 -12.17 -1.77 -5.61
N GLU A 121 -12.18 -1.38 -6.88
CA GLU A 121 -10.97 -1.09 -7.65
C GLU A 121 -10.17 0.07 -7.02
N ILE A 122 -10.84 1.17 -6.64
CA ILE A 122 -10.21 2.30 -5.94
C ILE A 122 -9.58 1.85 -4.62
N GLU A 123 -10.29 1.08 -3.80
CA GLU A 123 -9.75 0.61 -2.51
C GLU A 123 -8.54 -0.32 -2.70
N ASN A 124 -8.57 -1.19 -3.70
CA ASN A 124 -7.41 -2.04 -4.04
C ASN A 124 -6.17 -1.19 -4.38
N ARG A 125 -6.36 0.00 -4.96
CA ARG A 125 -5.25 0.93 -5.24
C ARG A 125 -4.76 1.71 -4.03
N VAL A 126 -5.49 1.73 -2.92
CA VAL A 126 -5.03 2.32 -1.64
C VAL A 126 -4.12 1.37 -0.88
N LEU A 127 -4.27 0.06 -1.11
CA LEU A 127 -3.53 -1.00 -0.43
C LEU A 127 -2.20 -1.37 -1.11
N TYR A 128 -1.96 -0.86 -2.31
CA TYR A 128 -0.78 -1.17 -3.15
C TYR A 128 0.31 -0.12 -2.95
#